data_AF-A0A7S1ZUF8-F1
#
_entry.id   AF-A0A7S1ZUF8-F1
#
_cell.length_a   1.000
_cell.length_b   1.000
_cell.length_c   1.000
_cell.angle_alpha   90.00
_cell.angle_beta   90.00
_cell.angle_gamma   90.00
#
_symmetry.space_group_name_H-M   'P 1'
#
loop_
_entity.id
_entity.type
_entity.pdbx_description
1 polymer ?
#
loop_
_entity_poly.entity_id
_entity_poly.type
_entity_poly.pdbx_seq_one_letter_code
_entity_poly.pdbx_strand_id
1 'polypeptide(L)'
;GGTGEAETRSGGDRGGICVRDRDRHDLFNLVALPSVIALTVANYDWTMLFRGMGAVRSWTDEYFMPYWSVSMLYFFADLIWVQQVPTCVKNPGLIIKHHVVAMMYLIGPVFYPEYRWAMGACLSVEVNTWFLIARRVAYLRRDTIPNVVTEVITFLFYLSWVIIRCIVYPYILVLYVRIALEVLEDTGTLLHPEAVFVPIHAALCCLNIKWTYDLFSPIIVSWVRKEGGKGGVSDGL
;
A
#
# COMPACT_ATOMS: atom_id res chain seq x y z
N GLY A 1 23.32 -22.13 53.86
CA GLY A 1 24.12 -21.52 52.80
C GLY A 1 23.43 -21.77 51.48
N GLY A 2 22.69 -20.78 51.00
CA GLY A 2 22.03 -20.81 49.68
C GLY A 2 22.32 -19.46 49.04
N THR A 3 23.29 -19.44 48.14
CA THR A 3 23.69 -18.25 47.39
C THR A 3 22.63 -17.98 46.33
N GLY A 4 21.82 -16.94 46.57
CA GLY A 4 20.88 -16.42 45.58
C GLY A 4 21.64 -15.72 44.47
N GLU A 5 21.57 -16.29 43.27
CA GLU A 5 21.92 -15.60 42.03
C GLU A 5 20.81 -14.59 41.72
N ALA A 6 21.11 -13.32 41.99
CA ALA A 6 20.33 -12.19 41.51
C ALA A 6 20.65 -11.98 40.03
N GLU A 7 19.87 -12.62 39.17
CA GLU A 7 19.90 -12.42 37.73
C GLU A 7 19.30 -11.04 37.41
N THR A 8 20.16 -10.02 37.38
CA THR A 8 19.81 -8.66 36.94
C THR A 8 19.38 -8.68 35.48
N ARG A 9 18.06 -8.56 35.26
CA ARG A 9 17.44 -8.28 33.95
C ARG A 9 17.94 -6.93 33.41
N SER A 10 19.03 -6.93 32.65
CA SER A 10 19.41 -5.82 31.77
C SER A 10 18.60 -5.87 30.46
N GLY A 11 17.27 -5.75 30.57
CA GLY A 11 16.37 -5.52 29.45
C GLY A 11 16.39 -4.08 28.95
N GLY A 12 17.59 -3.49 28.83
CA GLY A 12 17.80 -2.08 28.54
C GLY A 12 17.94 -1.80 27.04
N ASP A 13 16.96 -1.07 26.51
CA ASP A 13 17.16 0.02 25.55
C ASP A 13 17.46 -0.29 24.06
N ARG A 14 17.30 -1.55 23.60
CA ARG A 14 17.29 -1.82 22.14
C ARG A 14 15.96 -1.50 21.45
N GLY A 15 14.91 -1.17 22.21
CA GLY A 15 13.57 -0.86 21.68
C GLY A 15 13.38 0.59 21.23
N GLY A 16 14.12 1.55 21.80
CA GLY A 16 13.88 2.99 21.58
C GLY A 16 14.35 3.51 20.21
N ILE A 17 15.49 3.00 19.71
CA ILE A 17 16.09 3.48 18.45
C ILE A 17 15.21 3.11 17.25
N CYS A 18 14.59 1.92 17.25
CA CYS A 18 13.73 1.45 16.16
C CYS A 18 12.43 2.29 16.00
N VAL A 19 11.83 2.74 17.10
CA VAL A 19 10.59 3.54 17.05
C VAL A 19 10.85 4.92 16.46
N ARG A 20 11.93 5.59 16.89
CA ARG A 20 12.27 6.94 16.41
C ARG A 20 12.57 6.98 14.91
N ASP A 21 13.27 5.98 14.40
CA ASP A 21 13.61 5.88 12.98
C ASP A 21 12.36 5.71 12.11
N ARG A 22 11.44 4.83 12.53
CA ARG A 22 10.15 4.66 11.88
C ARG A 22 9.31 5.93 11.93
N ASP A 23 9.27 6.64 13.05
CA ASP A 23 8.43 7.85 13.18
C ASP A 23 8.92 8.99 12.27
N ARG A 24 10.23 9.11 12.06
CA ARG A 24 10.81 10.07 11.09
C ARG A 24 10.45 9.71 9.65
N HIS A 25 10.54 8.43 9.32
CA HIS A 25 10.15 7.90 8.01
C HIS A 25 8.65 8.09 7.74
N ASP A 26 7.80 7.83 8.74
CA ASP A 26 6.36 8.06 8.68
C ASP A 26 6.04 9.54 8.47
N LEU A 27 6.75 10.45 9.15
CA LEU A 27 6.59 11.89 8.97
C LEU A 27 6.98 12.33 7.55
N PHE A 28 8.10 11.83 7.02
CA PHE A 28 8.51 12.08 5.65
C PHE A 28 7.41 11.67 4.67
N ASN A 29 6.89 10.44 4.80
CA ASN A 29 5.86 9.93 3.91
C ASN A 29 4.53 10.68 4.02
N LEU A 30 4.15 11.14 5.22
CA LEU A 30 2.95 11.98 5.40
C LEU A 30 3.02 13.30 4.66
N VAL A 31 4.23 13.85 4.47
CA VAL A 31 4.47 15.11 3.76
C VAL A 31 4.67 14.89 2.27
N ALA A 32 5.38 13.83 1.87
CA ALA A 32 5.73 13.58 0.47
C ALA A 32 4.57 13.00 -0.34
N LEU A 33 3.88 11.97 0.17
CA LEU A 33 2.82 11.26 -0.55
C LEU A 33 1.64 12.13 -1.01
N PRO A 34 1.19 13.17 -0.27
CA PRO A 34 0.14 14.08 -0.75
C PRO A 34 0.42 14.67 -2.13
N SER A 35 1.69 14.91 -2.49
CA SER A 35 2.04 15.42 -3.82
C SER A 35 1.78 14.39 -4.92
N VAL A 36 2.14 13.12 -4.69
CA VAL A 36 1.84 12.00 -5.59
C VAL A 36 0.32 11.85 -5.75
N ILE A 37 -0.41 11.81 -4.64
CA ILE A 37 -1.88 11.65 -4.61
C ILE A 37 -2.57 12.81 -5.35
N ALA A 38 -2.14 14.06 -5.12
CA ALA A 38 -2.70 15.23 -5.79
C ALA A 38 -2.51 15.14 -7.31
N LEU A 39 -1.34 14.70 -7.78
CA LEU A 39 -1.07 14.51 -9.20
C LEU A 39 -1.83 13.31 -9.78
N THR A 40 -2.06 12.23 -9.01
CA THR A 40 -2.97 11.14 -9.41
C THR A 40 -4.37 11.71 -9.66
N VAL A 41 -4.89 12.50 -8.72
CA VAL A 41 -6.23 13.12 -8.77
C VAL A 41 -6.35 14.12 -9.91
N ALA A 42 -5.32 14.94 -10.15
CA ALA A 42 -5.30 15.96 -11.19
C ALA A 42 -5.31 15.36 -12.62
N ASN A 43 -4.83 14.13 -12.80
CA ASN A 43 -4.85 13.47 -14.10
C ASN A 43 -6.22 12.86 -14.48
N TYR A 44 -7.24 12.92 -13.60
CA TYR A 44 -8.59 12.44 -13.91
C TYR A 44 -9.57 13.57 -14.22
N ASP A 45 -10.34 13.41 -15.30
CA ASP A 45 -11.58 14.13 -15.54
C ASP A 45 -12.67 13.55 -14.62
N TRP A 46 -12.89 14.24 -13.50
CA TRP A 46 -13.88 13.87 -12.52
C TRP A 46 -15.31 13.92 -13.06
N THR A 47 -15.60 14.77 -14.04
CA THR A 47 -16.93 14.84 -14.66
C THR A 47 -17.21 13.56 -15.44
N MET A 48 -16.25 13.07 -16.21
CA MET A 48 -16.37 11.79 -16.91
C MET A 48 -16.43 10.61 -15.94
N LEU A 49 -15.61 10.64 -14.89
CA LEU A 49 -15.55 9.57 -13.91
C LEU A 49 -16.88 9.44 -13.14
N PHE A 50 -17.45 10.55 -12.67
CA PHE A 50 -18.75 10.57 -11.98
C PHE A 50 -19.93 10.24 -12.90
N ARG A 51 -19.79 10.41 -14.22
CA ARG A 51 -20.75 9.93 -15.21
C ARG A 51 -20.62 8.42 -15.50
N GLY A 52 -19.66 7.73 -14.90
CA GLY A 52 -19.47 6.29 -15.05
C GLY A 52 -18.75 5.89 -16.34
N MET A 53 -17.99 6.80 -16.97
CA MET A 53 -17.27 6.51 -18.22
C MET A 53 -16.07 5.57 -18.06
N GLY A 54 -15.71 5.23 -16.82
CA GLY A 54 -14.59 4.37 -16.46
C GLY A 54 -13.25 5.10 -16.40
N ALA A 55 -12.26 4.48 -15.74
CA ALA A 55 -10.95 5.11 -15.47
C ALA A 55 -10.17 5.42 -16.76
N VAL A 56 -10.20 4.51 -17.74
CA VAL A 56 -9.48 4.66 -19.01
C VAL A 56 -9.91 5.92 -19.75
N ARG A 57 -11.23 6.14 -19.91
CA ARG A 57 -11.78 7.30 -20.62
C ARG A 57 -11.68 8.60 -19.83
N SER A 58 -11.60 8.49 -18.51
CA SER A 58 -11.52 9.66 -17.62
C SER A 58 -10.07 10.10 -17.41
N TRP A 59 -9.06 9.41 -17.95
CA TRP A 59 -7.66 9.83 -17.84
C TRP A 59 -7.35 10.94 -18.85
N THR A 60 -6.88 12.08 -18.37
CA THR A 60 -6.62 13.29 -19.19
C THR A 60 -5.19 13.34 -19.74
N ASP A 61 -4.25 12.68 -19.07
CA ASP A 61 -2.82 12.70 -19.37
C ASP A 61 -2.13 14.08 -19.24
N GLU A 62 -2.86 15.12 -18.82
CA GLU A 62 -2.38 16.51 -18.80
C GLU A 62 -1.16 16.70 -17.88
N TYR A 63 -1.10 15.96 -16.78
CA TYR A 63 -0.06 16.07 -15.76
C TYR A 63 0.80 14.80 -15.69
N PHE A 64 0.86 14.00 -16.76
CA PHE A 64 1.56 12.71 -16.73
C PHE A 64 3.05 12.83 -16.40
N MET A 65 3.80 13.69 -17.09
CA MET A 65 5.25 13.79 -16.85
C MET A 65 5.59 14.31 -15.46
N PRO A 66 4.94 15.37 -14.93
CA PRO A 66 5.09 15.77 -13.53
C PRO A 66 4.73 14.64 -12.56
N TYR A 67 3.60 13.96 -12.79
CA TYR A 67 3.14 12.85 -11.96
C TYR A 67 4.15 11.70 -11.91
N TRP A 68 4.66 11.29 -13.06
CA TRP A 68 5.67 10.26 -13.17
C TRP A 68 6.97 10.66 -12.48
N SER A 69 7.43 11.89 -12.70
CA SER A 69 8.69 12.38 -12.14
C SER A 69 8.64 12.47 -10.61
N VAL A 70 7.54 12.98 -10.06
CA VAL A 70 7.32 13.07 -8.61
C VAL A 70 7.20 11.68 -7.99
N SER A 71 6.50 10.75 -8.63
CA SER A 71 6.36 9.37 -8.15
C SER A 71 7.72 8.65 -8.14
N MET A 72 8.50 8.77 -9.22
CA MET A 72 9.83 8.19 -9.32
C MET A 72 10.80 8.78 -8.30
N LEU A 73 10.79 10.10 -8.12
CA LEU A 73 11.62 10.78 -7.12
C LEU A 73 11.25 10.31 -5.70
N TYR A 74 9.96 10.21 -5.40
CA TYR A 74 9.48 9.71 -4.12
C TYR A 74 9.96 8.27 -3.85
N PHE A 75 9.73 7.34 -4.78
CA PHE A 75 10.18 5.94 -4.63
C PHE A 75 11.70 5.81 -4.51
N PHE A 76 12.45 6.64 -5.24
CA PHE A 76 13.90 6.65 -5.16
C PHE A 76 14.38 7.15 -3.79
N ALA A 77 13.81 8.25 -3.29
CA ALA A 77 14.12 8.78 -1.96
C ALA A 77 13.76 7.77 -0.85
N ASP A 78 12.58 7.15 -0.95
CA ASP A 78 12.13 6.15 0.02
C ASP A 78 13.02 4.90 0.00
N LEU A 79 13.42 4.46 -1.19
CA LEU A 79 14.35 3.34 -1.35
C LEU A 79 15.71 3.62 -0.70
N ILE A 80 16.30 4.79 -0.95
CA ILE A 80 17.56 5.20 -0.31
C ILE A 80 17.39 5.24 1.21
N TRP A 81 16.29 5.80 1.70
CA TRP A 81 16.03 5.89 3.14
C TRP A 81 15.97 4.50 3.79
N VAL A 82 15.20 3.57 3.21
CA VAL A 82 15.07 2.20 3.74
C VAL A 82 16.40 1.44 3.67
N GLN A 83 17.24 1.69 2.67
CA GLN A 83 18.59 1.12 2.58
C GLN A 83 19.52 1.65 3.68
N GLN A 84 19.46 2.94 3.98
CA GLN A 84 20.30 3.57 5.00
C GLN A 84 19.82 3.28 6.43
N VAL A 85 18.50 3.17 6.62
CA VAL A 85 17.86 3.00 7.92
C VAL A 85 16.90 1.80 7.87
N PRO A 86 17.41 0.55 7.79
CA PRO A 86 16.57 -0.63 7.63
C PRO A 86 15.62 -0.90 8.80
N THR A 87 15.85 -0.26 9.96
CA THR A 87 15.01 -0.31 11.16
C THR A 87 13.68 0.45 11.02
N CYS A 88 13.54 1.34 10.03
CA CYS A 88 12.32 2.13 9.84
C CYS A 88 11.11 1.28 9.39
N VAL A 89 11.34 0.08 8.84
CA VAL A 89 10.30 -0.83 8.38
C VAL A 89 10.49 -2.25 8.91
N LYS A 90 9.40 -3.01 9.04
CA LYS A 90 9.43 -4.36 9.62
C LYS A 90 10.22 -5.37 8.76
N ASN A 91 10.18 -5.22 7.43
CA ASN A 91 10.87 -6.09 6.49
C ASN A 91 11.50 -5.25 5.36
N PRO A 92 12.70 -4.70 5.57
CA PRO A 92 13.35 -3.81 4.60
C PRO A 92 13.63 -4.51 3.27
N GLY A 93 14.02 -5.78 3.29
CA GLY A 93 14.32 -6.53 2.07
C GLY A 93 13.11 -6.70 1.14
N LEU A 94 11.92 -6.93 1.69
CA LEU A 94 10.69 -7.00 0.90
C LEU A 94 10.34 -5.63 0.29
N ILE A 95 10.46 -4.55 1.07
CA ILE A 95 10.15 -3.18 0.62
C ILE A 95 11.13 -2.73 -0.46
N ILE A 96 12.43 -2.96 -0.29
CA ILE A 96 13.45 -2.66 -1.30
C ILE A 96 13.13 -3.35 -2.63
N LYS A 97 12.84 -4.66 -2.60
CA LYS A 97 12.48 -5.42 -3.81
C LYS A 97 11.20 -4.87 -4.45
N HIS A 98 10.19 -4.55 -3.64
CA HIS A 98 8.95 -3.97 -4.12
C HIS A 98 9.18 -2.64 -4.84
N HIS A 99 9.97 -1.72 -4.26
CA HIS A 99 10.27 -0.42 -4.86
C HIS A 99 11.04 -0.54 -6.16
N VAL A 100 12.03 -1.44 -6.23
CA VAL A 100 12.76 -1.71 -7.48
C VAL A 100 11.79 -2.20 -8.56
N VAL A 101 10.94 -3.18 -8.25
CA VAL A 101 9.94 -3.70 -9.20
C VAL A 101 8.92 -2.63 -9.58
N ALA A 102 8.44 -1.83 -8.62
CA ALA A 102 7.49 -0.76 -8.86
C ALA A 102 8.08 0.33 -9.76
N MET A 103 9.31 0.78 -9.53
CA MET A 103 9.99 1.74 -10.39
C MET A 103 10.21 1.19 -11.81
N MET A 104 10.63 -0.07 -11.95
CA MET A 104 10.73 -0.72 -13.27
C MET A 104 9.37 -0.76 -13.98
N TYR A 105 8.30 -1.03 -13.23
CA TYR A 105 6.94 -1.07 -13.75
C TYR A 105 6.44 0.32 -14.20
N LEU A 106 6.79 1.38 -13.46
CA LEU A 106 6.48 2.77 -13.80
C LEU A 106 7.20 3.30 -15.04
N ILE A 107 8.26 2.64 -15.51
CA ILE A 107 8.92 3.00 -16.76
C ILE A 107 8.03 2.67 -17.97
N GLY A 108 7.21 1.61 -17.88
CA GLY A 108 6.35 1.16 -18.98
C GLY A 108 5.47 2.27 -19.57
N PRO A 109 4.63 2.96 -18.78
CA PRO A 109 3.77 4.06 -19.23
C PRO A 109 4.48 5.23 -19.92
N VAL A 110 5.80 5.39 -19.76
CA VAL A 110 6.60 6.38 -20.51
C VAL A 110 6.72 5.97 -21.97
N PHE A 111 6.94 4.67 -22.22
CA PHE A 111 7.11 4.09 -23.55
C PHE A 111 5.79 3.67 -24.22
N TYR A 112 4.75 3.40 -23.43
CA TYR A 112 3.43 2.97 -23.89
C TYR A 112 2.34 3.93 -23.37
N PRO A 113 2.13 5.09 -24.04
CA PRO A 113 1.21 6.12 -23.59
C PRO A 113 -0.24 5.65 -23.37
N GLU A 114 -0.68 4.66 -24.15
CA GLU A 114 -2.00 4.04 -24.06
C GLU A 114 -2.29 3.35 -22.71
N TYR A 115 -1.24 3.04 -21.92
CA TYR A 115 -1.37 2.45 -20.58
C TYR A 115 -1.11 3.43 -19.44
N ARG A 116 -1.00 4.75 -19.71
CA ARG A 116 -0.76 5.77 -18.67
C ARG A 116 -1.86 5.84 -17.61
N TRP A 117 -3.11 5.58 -18.00
CA TRP A 117 -4.22 5.46 -17.05
C TRP A 117 -3.97 4.36 -16.00
N ALA A 118 -3.29 3.27 -16.38
CA ALA A 118 -3.02 2.17 -15.47
C ALA A 118 -1.98 2.55 -14.41
N MET A 119 -1.06 3.47 -14.73
CA MET A 119 -0.19 4.09 -13.73
C MET A 119 -1.01 4.83 -12.66
N GLY A 120 -1.99 5.63 -13.07
CA GLY A 120 -2.92 6.31 -12.16
C GLY A 120 -3.66 5.33 -11.26
N ALA A 121 -4.18 4.26 -11.84
CA ALA A 121 -4.92 3.25 -11.10
C ALA A 121 -4.04 2.43 -10.14
N CYS A 122 -2.82 2.07 -10.53
CA CYS A 122 -1.86 1.36 -9.68
C CYS A 122 -1.37 2.24 -8.53
N LEU A 123 -0.94 3.46 -8.80
CA LEU A 123 -0.46 4.38 -7.76
C LEU A 123 -1.57 4.93 -6.86
N SER A 124 -2.84 4.65 -7.13
CA SER A 124 -3.91 4.88 -6.14
C SER A 124 -3.64 4.16 -4.82
N VAL A 125 -2.83 3.07 -4.81
CA VAL A 125 -2.37 2.40 -3.58
C VAL A 125 -1.68 3.36 -2.60
N GLU A 126 -1.09 4.45 -3.07
CA GLU A 126 -0.46 5.43 -2.21
C GLU A 126 -1.46 6.20 -1.34
N VAL A 127 -2.73 6.31 -1.76
CA VAL A 127 -3.82 6.80 -0.89
C VAL A 127 -3.98 5.87 0.31
N ASN A 128 -3.96 4.55 0.07
CA ASN A 128 -4.04 3.57 1.13
C ASN A 128 -2.79 3.58 2.04
N THR A 129 -1.60 3.71 1.45
CA THR A 129 -0.34 3.88 2.19
C THR A 129 -0.37 5.12 3.08
N TRP A 130 -0.85 6.26 2.55
CA TRP A 130 -0.95 7.50 3.31
C TRP A 130 -1.90 7.36 4.50
N PHE A 131 -3.10 6.78 4.31
CA PHE A 131 -4.01 6.51 5.43
C PHE A 131 -3.44 5.53 6.45
N LEU A 132 -2.69 4.51 6.01
CA LEU A 132 -2.01 3.59 6.92
C LEU A 132 -1.05 4.33 7.85
N ILE A 133 -0.24 5.24 7.29
CA ILE A 133 0.76 6.01 8.03
C ILE A 133 0.08 7.04 8.91
N ALA A 134 -0.91 7.77 8.38
CA ALA A 134 -1.71 8.73 9.15
C ALA A 134 -2.36 8.05 10.37
N ARG A 135 -2.87 6.83 10.20
CA ARG A 135 -3.43 6.03 11.30
C ARG A 135 -2.38 5.70 12.36
N ARG A 136 -1.16 5.30 11.96
CA ARG A 136 -0.07 5.03 12.92
C ARG A 136 0.27 6.27 13.74
N VAL A 137 0.42 7.42 13.09
CA VAL A 137 0.72 8.69 13.77
C VAL A 137 -0.44 9.14 14.65
N ALA A 138 -1.69 8.95 14.21
CA ALA A 138 -2.89 9.25 14.99
C ALA A 138 -2.95 8.43 16.30
N TYR A 139 -2.65 7.13 16.23
CA TYR A 139 -2.60 6.29 17.43
C TYR A 139 -1.43 6.63 18.35
N LEU A 140 -0.26 6.99 17.80
CA LEU A 140 0.90 7.40 18.60
C LEU A 140 0.64 8.71 19.35
N ARG A 141 -0.14 9.62 18.76
CA ARG A 141 -0.45 10.95 19.32
C ARG A 141 -1.90 11.05 19.81
N ARG A 142 -2.44 9.95 20.35
CA ARG A 142 -3.85 9.89 20.79
C ARG A 142 -4.18 10.92 21.88
N ASP A 143 -3.20 11.36 22.65
CA ASP A 143 -3.37 12.39 23.67
C ASP A 143 -3.58 13.80 23.07
N THR A 144 -3.18 14.00 21.82
CA THR A 144 -3.28 15.29 21.11
C THR A 144 -4.33 15.28 20.00
N ILE A 145 -4.53 14.14 19.34
CA ILE A 145 -5.45 14.00 18.21
C ILE A 145 -6.81 13.50 18.72
N PRO A 146 -7.92 14.22 18.44
CA PRO A 146 -9.25 13.80 18.89
C PRO A 146 -9.60 12.38 18.42
N ASN A 147 -10.26 11.61 19.28
CA ASN A 147 -10.67 10.23 18.98
C ASN A 147 -11.48 10.14 17.67
N VAL A 148 -12.37 11.11 17.41
CA VAL A 148 -13.18 11.15 16.17
C VAL A 148 -12.29 11.17 14.92
N VAL A 149 -11.20 11.94 14.93
CA VAL A 149 -10.26 12.02 13.79
C VAL A 149 -9.56 10.67 13.58
N THR A 150 -9.11 10.04 14.66
CA THR A 150 -8.47 8.71 14.62
C THR A 150 -9.41 7.64 14.07
N GLU A 151 -10.68 7.64 14.46
CA GLU A 151 -11.69 6.71 13.94
C GLU A 151 -11.98 6.95 12.46
N VAL A 152 -12.11 8.21 12.02
CA VAL A 152 -12.30 8.56 10.61
C VAL A 152 -11.12 8.11 9.75
N ILE A 153 -9.88 8.38 10.18
CA ILE A 153 -8.68 7.93 9.47
C ILE A 153 -8.64 6.39 9.39
N THR A 154 -9.00 5.72 10.49
CA THR A 154 -9.03 4.25 10.54
C THR A 154 -10.07 3.68 9.59
N PHE A 155 -11.27 4.25 9.55
CA PHE A 155 -12.31 3.88 8.60
C PHE A 155 -11.84 4.08 7.14
N LEU A 156 -11.28 5.25 6.82
CA LEU A 156 -10.76 5.56 5.47
C LEU A 156 -9.61 4.65 5.05
N PHE A 157 -8.76 4.24 5.99
CA PHE A 157 -7.72 3.23 5.75
C PHE A 157 -8.33 1.88 5.31
N TYR A 158 -9.30 1.35 6.06
CA TYR A 158 -9.91 0.06 5.72
C TYR A 158 -10.74 0.13 4.44
N LEU A 159 -11.49 1.23 4.25
CA LEU A 159 -12.27 1.46 3.04
C LEU A 159 -11.36 1.50 1.81
N SER A 160 -10.30 2.31 1.85
CA SER A 160 -9.33 2.40 0.74
C SER A 160 -8.58 1.08 0.53
N TRP A 161 -8.27 0.32 1.58
CA TRP A 161 -7.64 -0.99 1.47
C TRP A 161 -8.48 -1.95 0.64
N VAL A 162 -9.76 -2.10 0.99
CA VAL A 162 -10.67 -3.02 0.32
C VAL A 162 -10.89 -2.59 -1.12
N ILE A 163 -11.24 -1.31 -1.36
CA ILE A 163 -11.50 -0.81 -2.71
C ILE A 163 -10.25 -0.98 -3.59
N ILE A 164 -9.09 -0.52 -3.15
CA ILE A 164 -7.92 -0.44 -4.02
C ILE A 164 -7.27 -1.81 -4.16
N ARG A 165 -6.91 -2.46 -3.05
CA ARG A 165 -6.11 -3.70 -3.08
C ARG A 165 -6.93 -4.94 -3.42
N CYS A 166 -8.20 -4.99 -3.02
CA CYS A 166 -9.04 -6.19 -3.22
C CYS A 166 -9.94 -6.10 -4.45
N ILE A 167 -10.24 -4.90 -4.97
CA ILE A 167 -11.12 -4.73 -6.13
C ILE A 167 -10.34 -4.16 -7.32
N VAL A 168 -9.77 -2.95 -7.20
CA VAL A 168 -9.12 -2.26 -8.32
C VAL A 168 -7.93 -3.05 -8.88
N TYR A 169 -7.03 -3.53 -8.02
CA TYR A 169 -5.83 -4.25 -8.47
C TYR A 169 -6.14 -5.55 -9.25
N PRO A 170 -6.97 -6.48 -8.73
CA PRO A 170 -7.38 -7.65 -9.49
C PRO A 170 -8.14 -7.32 -10.77
N TYR A 171 -8.94 -6.25 -10.77
CA TYR A 171 -9.63 -5.79 -11.97
C TYR A 171 -8.64 -5.32 -13.05
N ILE A 172 -7.60 -4.55 -12.69
CA ILE A 172 -6.53 -4.15 -13.62
C ILE A 172 -5.80 -5.38 -14.17
N LEU A 173 -5.58 -6.42 -13.35
CA LEU A 173 -4.97 -7.67 -13.84
C LEU A 173 -5.80 -8.30 -14.95
N VAL A 174 -7.11 -8.39 -14.76
CA VAL A 174 -8.02 -8.90 -15.79
C VAL A 174 -7.97 -8.05 -17.05
N LEU A 175 -7.87 -6.72 -16.93
CA LEU A 175 -7.70 -5.83 -18.09
C LEU A 175 -6.39 -6.10 -18.84
N TYR A 176 -5.27 -6.23 -18.14
CA TYR A 176 -4.00 -6.55 -18.80
C TYR A 176 -4.01 -7.91 -19.49
N VAL A 177 -4.64 -8.92 -18.90
CA VAL A 177 -4.80 -10.24 -19.55
C VAL A 177 -5.62 -10.11 -20.83
N ARG A 178 -6.72 -9.34 -20.81
CA ARG A 178 -7.53 -9.11 -22.02
C ARG A 178 -6.74 -8.41 -23.11
N ILE A 179 -6.05 -7.33 -22.78
CA ILE A 179 -5.20 -6.59 -23.72
C ILE A 179 -4.13 -7.53 -24.31
N ALA A 180 -3.48 -8.36 -23.48
CA ALA A 180 -2.47 -9.30 -23.96
C ALA A 180 -3.05 -10.37 -24.90
N LEU A 181 -4.28 -10.83 -24.67
CA LEU A 181 -4.97 -11.78 -25.55
C LEU A 181 -5.38 -11.13 -26.88
N GLU A 182 -5.89 -9.89 -26.85
CA GLU A 182 -6.24 -9.12 -28.05
C GLU A 182 -5.00 -8.92 -28.94
N VAL A 183 -3.88 -8.51 -28.35
CA VAL A 183 -2.62 -8.34 -29.10
C VAL A 183 -2.12 -9.68 -29.68
N LEU A 184 -2.28 -10.79 -28.95
CA LEU A 184 -1.91 -12.11 -29.45
C LEU A 184 -2.79 -12.53 -30.64
N GLU A 185 -4.09 -12.25 -30.59
CA GLU A 185 -5.03 -12.54 -31.68
C GLU A 185 -4.68 -11.72 -32.94
N ASP A 186 -4.30 -10.46 -32.77
CA ASP A 186 -3.96 -9.55 -33.87
C ASP A 186 -2.62 -9.85 -34.54
N THR A 187 -1.60 -10.22 -33.75
CA THR A 187 -0.21 -10.37 -34.25
C THR A 187 0.21 -11.83 -34.46
N GLY A 188 -0.47 -12.77 -33.81
CA GLY A 188 -0.08 -14.17 -33.75
C GLY A 188 1.17 -14.46 -32.90
N THR A 189 1.72 -13.47 -32.18
CA THR A 189 2.93 -13.65 -31.35
C THR A 189 2.62 -13.54 -29.85
N LEU A 190 3.20 -14.45 -29.05
CA LEU A 190 3.04 -14.44 -27.58
C LEU A 190 3.98 -13.45 -26.89
N LEU A 191 5.11 -13.12 -27.52
CA LEU A 191 6.16 -12.31 -26.91
C LEU A 191 6.04 -10.87 -27.37
N HIS A 192 5.20 -10.13 -26.67
CA HIS A 192 5.12 -8.68 -26.77
C HIS A 192 5.71 -8.03 -25.52
N PRO A 193 6.44 -6.92 -25.65
CA PRO A 193 6.96 -6.18 -24.50
C PRO A 193 5.89 -5.88 -23.44
N GLU A 194 4.68 -5.55 -23.85
CA GLU A 194 3.52 -5.23 -23.01
C GLU A 194 3.04 -6.44 -22.19
N ALA A 195 3.23 -7.65 -22.72
CA ALA A 195 2.84 -8.88 -22.02
C ALA A 195 3.63 -9.06 -20.71
N VAL A 196 4.77 -8.36 -20.53
CA VAL A 196 5.52 -8.33 -19.27
C VAL A 196 4.73 -7.69 -18.12
N PHE A 197 3.75 -6.83 -18.41
CA PHE A 197 2.95 -6.18 -17.38
C PHE A 197 2.05 -7.18 -16.64
N VAL A 198 1.60 -8.24 -17.31
CA VAL A 198 0.73 -9.28 -16.74
C VAL A 198 1.42 -10.02 -15.57
N PRO A 199 2.59 -10.68 -15.73
CA PRO A 199 3.22 -11.39 -14.63
C PRO A 199 3.68 -10.46 -13.50
N ILE A 200 4.14 -9.24 -13.81
CA ILE A 200 4.53 -8.25 -12.79
C ILE A 200 3.30 -7.87 -11.95
N HIS A 201 2.19 -7.51 -12.59
CA HIS A 201 0.97 -7.09 -11.90
C HIS A 201 0.30 -8.24 -11.15
N ALA A 202 0.39 -9.47 -11.67
CA ALA A 202 -0.04 -10.68 -10.96
C ALA A 202 0.75 -10.87 -9.66
N ALA A 203 2.07 -10.68 -9.67
CA ALA A 203 2.89 -10.74 -8.47
C ALA A 203 2.48 -9.65 -7.44
N LEU A 204 2.17 -8.43 -7.90
CA LEU A 204 1.65 -7.37 -7.04
C LEU A 204 0.27 -7.74 -6.43
N CYS A 205 -0.61 -8.38 -7.21
CA CYS A 205 -1.89 -8.89 -6.69
C CYS A 205 -1.67 -9.97 -5.61
N CYS A 206 -0.75 -10.90 -5.83
CA CYS A 206 -0.39 -11.91 -4.82
C CYS A 206 0.14 -11.27 -3.53
N LEU A 207 1.00 -10.24 -3.64
CA LEU A 207 1.46 -9.47 -2.49
C LEU A 207 0.30 -8.77 -1.75
N ASN A 208 -0.64 -8.18 -2.49
CA ASN A 208 -1.84 -7.57 -1.91
C ASN A 208 -2.72 -8.59 -1.18
N ILE A 209 -2.90 -9.80 -1.71
CA ILE A 209 -3.61 -10.88 -1.03
C ILE A 209 -2.89 -11.26 0.26
N LYS A 210 -1.57 -11.44 0.21
CA LYS A 210 -0.77 -11.77 1.39
C LYS A 210 -0.89 -10.71 2.49
N TRP A 211 -0.77 -9.44 2.13
CA TRP A 211 -0.91 -8.34 3.09
C TRP A 211 -2.34 -8.21 3.61
N THR A 212 -3.35 -8.50 2.79
CA THR A 212 -4.76 -8.54 3.22
C THR A 212 -4.95 -9.63 4.27
N TYR A 213 -4.41 -10.83 4.04
CA TYR A 213 -4.42 -11.90 5.03
C TYR A 213 -3.73 -11.47 6.34
N ASP A 214 -2.52 -10.91 6.26
CA ASP A 214 -1.78 -10.44 7.44
C ASP A 214 -2.54 -9.37 8.23
N LEU A 215 -3.28 -8.48 7.55
CA LEU A 215 -4.05 -7.40 8.15
C LEU A 215 -5.31 -7.91 8.87
N PHE A 216 -6.08 -8.79 8.23
CA PHE A 216 -7.39 -9.23 8.74
C PHE A 216 -7.31 -10.48 9.63
N SER A 217 -6.29 -11.32 9.49
CA SER A 217 -6.16 -12.55 10.28
C SER A 217 -6.20 -12.31 11.80
N PRO A 218 -5.46 -11.36 12.38
CA PRO A 218 -5.55 -11.07 13.82
C PRO A 218 -6.93 -10.58 14.28
N ILE A 219 -7.63 -9.83 13.42
CA ILE A 219 -8.97 -9.30 13.70
C ILE A 219 -9.97 -10.45 13.79
N ILE A 220 -9.97 -11.34 12.78
CA ILE A 220 -10.84 -12.51 12.72
C ILE A 220 -10.60 -13.43 13.93
N VAL A 221 -9.34 -13.74 14.24
CA VAL A 221 -9.00 -14.56 15.42
C VAL A 221 -9.51 -13.94 16.72
N SER A 222 -9.44 -12.61 16.85
CA SER A 222 -9.94 -11.92 18.05
C SER A 222 -11.46 -12.00 18.19
N TRP A 223 -12.20 -12.01 17.07
CA TRP A 223 -13.66 -12.13 17.07
C TRP A 223 -14.10 -13.53 17.44
N VAL A 224 -13.50 -14.56 16.80
CA VAL A 224 -13.79 -15.97 17.09
C VAL A 224 -13.54 -16.30 18.58
N ARG A 225 -12.45 -15.78 19.17
CA ARG A 225 -12.15 -15.97 20.61
C ARG A 225 -13.19 -15.32 21.53
N LYS A 226 -13.71 -14.13 21.17
CA LYS A 226 -14.72 -13.43 21.98
C LYS A 226 -16.07 -14.13 21.97
N GLU A 227 -16.44 -14.76 20.86
CA GLU A 227 -17.68 -15.54 20.75
C GLU A 227 -17.60 -16.84 21.56
N GLY A 228 -16.46 -17.54 21.49
CA GLY A 228 -16.24 -18.76 22.29
C GLY A 228 -16.22 -18.51 23.81
N GLY A 229 -15.82 -17.32 24.27
CA GLY A 229 -15.76 -16.99 25.69
C GLY A 229 -17.11 -16.61 26.33
N LYS A 230 -18.15 -16.32 25.55
CA LYS A 230 -19.47 -15.93 26.07
C LYS A 230 -20.43 -17.11 26.33
N GLY A 231 -20.05 -18.33 25.96
CA GLY A 231 -20.86 -19.54 26.15
C GLY A 231 -20.60 -20.33 27.44
N GLY A 232 -19.74 -19.84 28.35
CA GLY A 232 -19.25 -20.62 29.51
C GLY A 232 -19.82 -20.22 30.89
N VAL A 233 -20.93 -19.47 30.96
CA VAL A 233 -21.61 -19.16 32.23
C VAL A 233 -23.08 -19.55 32.14
N SER A 234 -23.33 -20.85 32.14
CA SER A 234 -24.53 -21.45 32.72
C SER A 234 -24.16 -22.88 33.08
N ASP A 235 -23.92 -23.12 34.37
CA ASP A 235 -24.63 -24.15 35.14
C ASP A 235 -23.97 -24.25 36.52
N GLY A 236 -24.71 -23.72 37.49
CA GLY A 236 -24.35 -23.70 38.91
C GLY A 236 -25.49 -23.09 39.71
N LEU A 237 -26.72 -23.59 39.44
CA LEU A 237 -27.79 -23.69 40.42
C LEU A 237 -27.59 -25.00 41.18
#